data_AF-F7QUW3-F1
#
_entry.id   AF-F7QUW3-F1
#
_cell.length_a   1.000
_cell.length_b   1.000
_cell.length_c   1.000
_cell.angle_alpha   90.00
_cell.angle_beta   90.00
_cell.angle_gamma   90.00
#
_symmetry.space_group_name_H-M   'P 1'
#
loop_
_entity.id
_entity.type
_entity.pdbx_description
1 polymer ?
#
loop_
_entity_poly.entity_id
_entity_poly.type
_entity_poly.pdbx_seq_one_letter_code
_entity_poly.pdbx_strand_id
1 'polypeptide(L)' 'MKRTLKAEELDEVDQFDNLYAQVQKKLENKALELDADGVIDIRFVPQIVRVSVGPKYMLLHGYGTAISFPKKN' A
#
# COMPACT_ATOMS: atom_id res chain seq x y z
N MET A 1 -0.52 -4.16 -6.49
CA MET A 1 0.74 -4.84 -6.84
C MET A 1 0.56 -6.30 -6.43
N LYS A 2 0.99 -7.27 -7.25
CA LYS A 2 0.78 -8.70 -6.97
C LYS A 2 2.10 -9.43 -7.15
N ARG A 3 2.63 -10.06 -6.08
CA ARG A 3 3.83 -10.90 -6.10
C ARG A 3 3.49 -12.28 -5.57
N THR A 4 3.78 -13.34 -6.34
CA THR A 4 3.57 -14.74 -5.94
C THR A 4 4.69 -15.17 -5.00
N LEU A 5 4.35 -15.75 -3.84
CA LEU A 5 5.33 -16.25 -2.85
C LEU A 5 5.42 -17.79 -2.88
N LYS A 6 6.61 -18.35 -2.59
CA LYS A 6 6.80 -19.77 -2.27
C LYS A 6 6.49 -20.04 -0.81
N ALA A 7 6.24 -21.30 -0.45
CA ALA A 7 5.79 -21.69 0.89
C ALA A 7 6.80 -21.31 2.00
N GLU A 8 8.09 -21.38 1.70
CA GLU A 8 9.19 -21.03 2.63
C GLU A 8 9.32 -19.52 2.86
N GLU A 9 8.93 -18.71 1.88
CA GLU A 9 9.04 -17.24 1.91
C GLU A 9 7.85 -16.57 2.63
N LEU A 10 6.83 -17.35 3.04
CA LEU A 10 5.67 -16.85 3.78
C LEU A 10 6.02 -16.43 5.21
N ASP A 11 7.12 -16.96 5.76
CA ASP A 11 7.60 -16.68 7.11
C ASP A 11 8.57 -15.48 7.16
N GLU A 12 9.00 -14.95 6.01
CA GLU A 12 9.91 -13.81 5.94
C GLU A 12 9.15 -12.47 6.08
N VAL A 13 9.01 -12.05 7.33
CA VAL A 13 8.34 -10.79 7.70
C VAL A 13 9.05 -9.55 7.15
N ASP A 14 10.35 -9.65 6.89
CA ASP A 14 11.19 -8.54 6.44
C ASP A 14 10.93 -8.12 4.98
N GLN A 15 10.26 -8.97 4.18
CA GLN A 15 9.91 -8.63 2.80
C GLN A 15 8.74 -7.62 2.70
N PHE A 16 8.14 -7.22 3.83
CA PHE A 16 6.95 -6.37 3.86
C PHE A 16 7.24 -4.87 3.77
N ASP A 17 8.43 -4.42 4.18
CA ASP A 17 8.81 -2.99 4.14
C ASP A 17 8.68 -2.39 2.73
N ASN A 18 9.01 -3.20 1.72
CA ASN A 18 8.89 -2.80 0.32
C ASN A 18 7.43 -2.56 -0.11
N LEU A 19 6.48 -3.34 0.42
CA LEU A 19 5.05 -3.15 0.10
C LEU A 19 4.52 -1.84 0.66
N TYR A 20 4.94 -1.45 1.87
CA TYR A 20 4.55 -0.16 2.45
C TYR A 20 5.05 1.01 1.61
N ALA A 21 6.33 1.00 1.22
CA ALA A 21 6.90 2.03 0.35
C ALA A 21 6.17 2.12 -1.01
N GLN A 22 5.85 0.98 -1.61
CA GLN A 22 5.08 0.94 -2.86
C GLN A 22 3.66 1.52 -2.71
N VAL A 23 2.98 1.23 -1.60
CA VAL A 23 1.63 1.75 -1.34
C VAL A 23 1.69 3.25 -1.05
N GLN A 24 2.67 3.73 -0.28
CA GLN A 24 2.90 5.15 -0.06
C GLN A 24 3.13 5.90 -1.38
N LYS A 25 4.02 5.39 -2.24
CA LYS A 25 4.27 5.98 -3.55
C LYS A 25 3.00 6.08 -4.41
N LYS A 26 2.12 5.08 -4.33
CA LYS A 26 0.82 5.12 -5.04
C LYS A 26 -0.14 6.15 -4.47
N LEU A 27 -0.17 6.32 -3.15
CA LEU A 27 -0.98 7.35 -2.51
C LEU A 27 -0.48 8.75 -2.86
N GLU A 28 0.84 8.96 -2.86
CA GLU A 28 1.47 10.20 -3.33
C GLU A 28 1.09 10.53 -4.77
N ASN A 29 1.27 9.56 -5.68
CA ASN A 29 0.94 9.77 -7.10
C ASN A 29 -0.54 10.13 -7.29
N LYS A 30 -1.44 9.47 -6.55
CA LYS A 30 -2.87 9.81 -6.58
C LYS A 30 -3.18 11.19 -6.01
N ALA A 31 -2.45 11.64 -4.99
CA ALA A 31 -2.59 12.99 -4.45
C ALA A 31 -2.12 14.03 -5.46
N LEU A 32 -0.99 13.78 -6.14
CA LEU A 32 -0.49 14.62 -7.21
C LEU A 32 -1.48 14.72 -8.38
N GLU A 33 -2.11 13.61 -8.77
CA GLU A 33 -3.18 13.59 -9.80
C GLU A 33 -4.41 14.41 -9.40
N LEU A 34 -4.59 14.71 -8.11
CA LEU A 34 -5.69 15.51 -7.56
C LEU A 34 -5.28 16.96 -7.23
N ASP A 35 -4.08 17.39 -7.63
CA ASP A 35 -3.49 18.68 -7.22
C ASP A 35 -3.50 18.89 -5.69
N ALA A 36 -3.39 17.79 -4.93
CA ALA A 36 -3.33 17.82 -3.47
C ALA A 36 -1.90 18.04 -2.98
N ASP A 37 -1.77 18.73 -1.85
CA ASP A 37 -0.49 19.00 -1.19
C ASP A 37 0.01 17.79 -0.38
N GLY A 38 -0.88 16.85 -0.06
CA GLY A 38 -0.50 15.62 0.64
C GLY A 38 -1.67 14.69 0.92
N VAL A 39 -1.37 13.60 1.63
CA VAL A 39 -2.35 12.61 2.13
C VAL A 39 -2.21 12.48 3.64
N ILE A 40 -3.32 12.60 4.37
CA ILE A 40 -3.40 12.43 5.82
C ILE A 40 -4.28 11.24 6.21
N ASP A 41 -4.27 10.87 7.50
CA ASP A 41 -4.99 9.71 8.06
C ASP A 41 -4.77 8.42 7.24
N ILE A 42 -3.50 8.16 6.90
CA ILE A 42 -3.13 6.98 6.13
C ILE A 42 -3.26 5.73 6.99
N ARG A 43 -3.98 4.73 6.47
CA ARG A 43 -4.14 3.41 7.08
C ARG A 43 -3.68 2.33 6.12
N PHE A 44 -3.04 1.32 6.68
CA PHE A 44 -2.59 0.14 5.95
C PHE A 44 -3.30 -1.10 6.48
N VAL A 45 -3.79 -1.93 5.56
CA VAL A 45 -4.50 -3.17 5.87
C VAL A 45 -3.84 -4.32 5.10
N PRO A 46 -3.06 -5.17 5.77
CA PRO A 46 -2.51 -6.37 5.15
C PRO A 46 -3.60 -7.44 5.01
N GLN A 47 -3.60 -8.14 3.88
CA GLN A 47 -4.51 -9.24 3.59
C GLN A 47 -3.74 -10.41 2.99
N ILE A 48 -3.87 -11.59 3.61
CA ILE A 48 -3.32 -12.83 3.07
C ILE A 48 -4.37 -13.48 2.18
N VAL A 49 -4.03 -13.68 0.90
CA VAL A 49 -4.90 -14.33 -0.09
C VAL A 49 -4.39 -15.75 -0.36
N ARG A 50 -5.28 -16.71 -0.10
CA ARG A 50 -5.05 -18.15 -0.33
C ARG A 50 -5.56 -18.54 -1.71
N VAL A 51 -4.81 -19.38 -2.42
CA VAL A 51 -5.25 -19.97 -3.69
C VAL A 51 -4.99 -21.47 -3.63
N SER A 52 -6.06 -22.26 -3.77
CA SER A 52 -6.05 -23.72 -3.71
C SER A 52 -5.55 -24.26 -2.35
N VAL A 53 -4.28 -24.69 -2.24
CA VAL A 53 -3.75 -25.45 -1.09
C VAL A 53 -2.89 -24.64 -0.11
N GLY A 54 -2.76 -23.32 -0.27
CA GLY A 54 -1.99 -22.47 0.65
C GLY A 54 -2.11 -20.96 0.39
N PRO A 55 -1.56 -20.12 1.29
CA PRO A 55 -1.36 -18.69 1.02
C PRO A 55 -0.50 -18.53 -0.23
N LYS A 56 -0.96 -17.76 -1.21
CA LYS A 56 -0.23 -17.56 -2.47
C LYS A 56 0.22 -16.12 -2.67
N TYR A 57 -0.47 -15.16 -2.03
CA TYR A 57 -0.20 -13.73 -2.14
C TYR A 57 -0.45 -13.04 -0.79
N MET A 58 0.41 -12.10 -0.44
CA MET A 58 0.06 -11.02 0.49
C MET A 58 -0.29 -9.77 -0.32
N LEU A 59 -1.37 -9.10 0.07
CA LEU A 59 -1.75 -7.79 -0.44
C LEU A 59 -1.67 -6.78 0.70
N LEU A 60 -1.16 -5.60 0.42
CA LEU A 60 -1.24 -4.45 1.31
C LEU A 60 -2.16 -3.41 0.68
N HIS A 61 -3.27 -3.14 1.36
CA HIS A 61 -4.17 -2.06 1.01
C HIS A 61 -3.75 -0.82 1.79
N GLY A 62 -3.70 0.34 1.13
CA GLY A 62 -3.52 1.62 1.80
C GLY A 62 -4.58 2.61 1.34
N TYR A 63 -5.10 3.39 2.27
CA TYR A 63 -6.03 4.47 2.00
C TYR A 63 -5.81 5.62 2.97
N GLY A 64 -6.26 6.81 2.59
CA GLY A 64 -6.15 8.04 3.38
C GLY A 64 -6.91 9.17 2.68
N THR A 65 -6.78 10.38 3.19
CA THR A 65 -7.47 11.57 2.70
C THR A 65 -6.49 12.52 2.04
N ALA A 66 -6.66 12.80 0.75
CA ALA A 66 -5.91 13.84 0.06
C ALA A 66 -6.38 15.23 0.54
N ILE A 67 -5.43 16.12 0.84
CA ILE A 67 -5.71 17.48 1.32
C ILE A 67 -4.90 18.51 0.54
N SER A 68 -5.44 19.72 0.46
CA SER A 68 -4.71 20.91 -0.01
C SER A 68 -4.82 22.01 1.03
N PHE A 69 -3.76 22.79 1.18
CA PHE A 69 -3.80 24.00 1.98
C PHE A 69 -4.57 25.10 1.24
N PRO A 70 -5.22 26.02 1.97
CA PRO A 70 -5.81 27.20 1.35
C PRO A 70 -4.74 27.96 0.56
N LYS A 71 -4.99 28.22 -0.72
CA LYS A 71 -4.11 29.06 -1.54
C LYS A 71 -4.19 30.49 -1.01
N LYS A 72 -3.05 31.11 -0.69
CA LYS A 72 -3.01 32.57 -0.44
C LYS A 72 -3.35 33.27 -1.75
N ASN A 73 -4.47 33.99 -1.75
CA ASN A 73 -4.80 34.96 -2.79
C ASN A 73 -3.88 36.18 -2.67
#